data_AF-A0A7X8CRZ8-F1
#
_entry.id   AF-A0A7X8CRZ8-F1
#
_cell.length_a   1.000
_cell.length_b   1.000
_cell.length_c   1.000
_cell.angle_alpha   90.00
_cell.angle_beta   90.00
_cell.angle_gamma   90.00
#
_symmetry.space_group_name_H-M   'P 1'
#
loop_
_entity.id
_entity.type
_entity.pdbx_description
1 polymer ?
#
loop_
_entity_poly.entity_id
_entity_poly.type
_entity_poly.pdbx_seq_one_letter_code
_entity_poly.pdbx_strand_id
1 'polypeptide(L)'
;MFRELRILKHQGRQYIKDLRRQPVSDLFRGRPVISSDITSDEIDSVCRICPSGAISNTEGSIDLGKCVFCRECEFRLKGRIRFLNDYRIAANRRDDLVIRPGDDKPVRLDESAVRKDIRKLFRNSLKLRQVSAGGDNSGEMELNASGNVNFDLGRYGVEFVASPRHADGIVITGPVTENMAEALKLCYEAVPQPSVIILVGTDAISGGMFSNSPAINRTFIDTHAPDLYVPGNPAHPLTFINGVMDLLG
;
A
#
# COMPACT_ATOMS: atom_id res chain seq x y z
N MET A 1 14.03 -16.49 -38.52
CA MET A 1 13.22 -17.57 -37.90
C MET A 1 13.79 -18.07 -36.57
N PHE A 2 15.06 -18.48 -36.47
CA PHE A 2 15.64 -18.98 -35.22
C PHE A 2 15.74 -17.92 -34.11
N ARG A 3 15.96 -16.65 -34.46
CA ARG A 3 16.02 -15.53 -33.51
C ARG A 3 14.64 -15.27 -32.88
N GLU A 4 13.60 -15.28 -33.68
CA GLU A 4 12.20 -15.08 -33.29
C GLU A 4 11.71 -16.24 -32.40
N LEU A 5 12.05 -17.49 -32.74
CA LEU A 5 11.78 -18.65 -31.89
C LEU A 5 12.52 -18.57 -30.54
N ARG A 6 13.74 -18.02 -30.52
CA ARG A 6 14.51 -17.80 -29.28
C ARG A 6 13.89 -16.70 -28.42
N ILE A 7 13.37 -15.64 -29.04
CA ILE A 7 12.62 -14.57 -28.38
C ILE A 7 11.30 -15.11 -27.80
N LEU A 8 10.52 -15.87 -28.58
CA LEU A 8 9.29 -16.53 -28.11
C LEU A 8 9.55 -17.46 -26.92
N LYS A 9 10.64 -18.25 -26.97
CA LYS A 9 11.08 -19.09 -25.84
C LYS A 9 11.42 -18.27 -24.59
N HIS A 10 11.85 -17.03 -24.75
CA HIS A 10 12.12 -16.10 -23.65
C HIS A 10 10.86 -15.38 -23.14
N GLN A 11 9.86 -15.10 -23.99
CA GLN A 11 8.61 -14.44 -23.58
C GLN A 11 7.81 -15.23 -22.52
N GLY A 12 7.98 -16.55 -22.46
CA GLY A 12 7.38 -17.39 -21.41
C GLY A 12 8.09 -17.32 -20.05
N ARG A 13 9.25 -16.64 -19.93
CA ARG A 13 10.03 -16.61 -18.69
C ARG A 13 9.67 -15.40 -17.83
N GLN A 14 8.97 -15.66 -16.72
CA GLN A 14 8.83 -14.69 -15.66
C GLN A 14 10.17 -14.54 -14.92
N TYR A 15 10.69 -13.32 -14.81
CA TYR A 15 11.99 -13.08 -14.18
C TYR A 15 11.93 -13.37 -12.67
N ILE A 16 10.95 -12.78 -11.97
CA ILE A 16 10.59 -13.19 -10.62
C ILE A 16 9.61 -14.35 -10.72
N LYS A 17 10.05 -15.56 -10.38
CA LYS A 17 9.23 -16.78 -10.56
C LYS A 17 8.00 -16.83 -9.66
N ASP A 18 8.09 -16.30 -8.44
CA ASP A 18 7.00 -16.32 -7.47
C ASP A 18 6.94 -14.96 -6.74
N LEU A 19 5.96 -14.13 -7.10
CA LEU A 19 5.75 -12.81 -6.51
C LEU A 19 5.30 -12.87 -5.04
N ARG A 20 4.73 -14.00 -4.60
CA ARG A 20 4.25 -14.18 -3.21
C ARG A 20 5.36 -14.53 -2.24
N ARG A 21 6.47 -15.08 -2.75
CA ARG A 21 7.61 -15.56 -1.95
C ARG A 21 8.94 -14.92 -2.33
N GLN A 22 8.93 -13.90 -3.18
CA GLN A 22 10.14 -13.23 -3.63
C GLN A 22 10.88 -12.61 -2.44
N PRO A 23 12.14 -12.99 -2.18
CA PRO A 23 12.92 -12.33 -1.14
C PRO A 23 13.20 -10.87 -1.53
N VAL A 24 13.24 -10.02 -0.51
CA VAL A 24 13.66 -8.62 -0.59
C VAL A 24 15.01 -8.46 0.11
N SER A 25 15.69 -7.34 -0.15
CA SER A 25 16.97 -7.01 0.49
C SER A 25 16.89 -7.10 2.03
N ASP A 26 17.97 -7.52 2.69
CA ASP A 26 18.12 -7.50 4.16
C ASP A 26 17.90 -6.11 4.77
N LEU A 27 18.00 -5.05 3.96
CA LEU A 27 17.76 -3.67 4.36
C LEU A 27 16.29 -3.24 4.23
N PHE A 28 15.43 -4.08 3.66
CA PHE A 28 14.01 -3.79 3.47
C PHE A 28 13.30 -3.61 4.82
N ARG A 29 12.34 -2.70 4.85
CA ARG A 29 11.66 -2.26 6.07
C ARG A 29 10.18 -2.54 5.91
N GLY A 30 9.78 -3.72 6.35
CA GLY A 30 8.40 -4.20 6.28
C GLY A 30 7.70 -4.08 7.62
N ARG A 31 6.87 -5.06 7.95
CA ARG A 31 6.11 -5.09 9.22
C ARG A 31 7.05 -4.98 10.43
N PRO A 32 6.82 -4.04 11.36
CA PRO A 32 7.53 -4.03 12.63
C PRO A 32 7.00 -5.11 13.58
N VAL A 33 7.83 -5.51 14.53
CA VAL A 33 7.41 -6.20 15.76
C VAL A 33 7.81 -5.35 16.95
N ILE A 34 6.95 -5.35 17.97
CA ILE A 34 7.08 -4.52 19.17
C ILE A 34 7.01 -5.45 20.38
N SER A 35 7.96 -5.35 21.29
CA SER A 35 7.99 -6.17 22.50
C SER A 35 6.75 -5.95 23.36
N SER A 36 6.18 -7.03 23.91
CA SER A 36 4.97 -6.96 24.76
C SER A 36 5.21 -6.28 26.10
N ASP A 37 6.46 -6.20 26.55
CA ASP A 37 6.90 -5.60 27.81
C ASP A 37 7.49 -4.19 27.64
N ILE A 38 7.20 -3.52 26.51
CA ILE A 38 7.62 -2.13 26.28
C ILE A 38 7.02 -1.21 27.36
N THR A 39 7.84 -0.36 27.97
CA THR A 39 7.42 0.50 29.08
C THR A 39 6.86 1.84 28.60
N SER A 40 6.12 2.54 29.47
CA SER A 40 5.60 3.87 29.14
C SER A 40 6.70 4.91 28.85
N ASP A 41 7.83 4.83 29.55
CA ASP A 41 8.99 5.70 29.31
C ASP A 41 9.66 5.41 27.96
N GLU A 42 9.74 4.13 27.58
CA GLU A 42 10.22 3.70 26.27
C GLU A 42 9.28 4.22 25.16
N ILE A 43 7.96 4.08 25.33
CA ILE A 43 6.93 4.58 24.40
C ILE A 43 7.07 6.09 24.21
N ASP A 44 7.09 6.87 25.29
CA ASP A 44 7.24 8.33 25.22
C ASP A 44 8.53 8.73 24.50
N SER A 45 9.65 8.01 24.76
CA SER A 45 10.90 8.29 24.07
C SER A 45 10.84 8.06 22.56
N VAL A 46 10.09 7.08 22.05
CA VAL A 46 9.97 6.84 20.60
C VAL A 46 8.91 7.70 19.94
N CYS A 47 7.84 8.06 20.65
CA CYS A 47 6.83 8.99 20.16
C CYS A 47 7.45 10.36 19.85
N ARG A 48 8.35 10.86 20.71
CA ARG A 48 9.01 12.18 20.55
C ARG A 48 9.88 12.28 19.30
N ILE A 49 10.43 11.16 18.82
CA ILE A 49 11.30 11.13 17.63
C ILE A 49 10.58 10.69 16.36
N CYS A 50 9.31 10.26 16.45
CA CYS A 50 8.57 9.79 15.29
C CYS A 50 8.13 10.99 14.42
N PRO A 51 8.70 11.17 13.21
CA PRO A 51 8.44 12.37 12.42
C PRO A 51 7.00 12.47 11.92
N SER A 52 6.33 11.32 11.72
CA SER A 52 4.96 11.26 11.20
C SER A 52 3.89 11.03 12.27
N GLY A 53 4.27 10.97 13.55
CA GLY A 53 3.33 10.68 14.64
C GLY A 53 2.63 9.32 14.50
N ALA A 54 3.32 8.33 13.93
CA ALA A 54 2.79 6.98 13.71
C ALA A 54 2.72 6.12 14.97
N ILE A 55 3.37 6.53 16.07
CA ILE A 55 3.44 5.75 17.31
C ILE A 55 2.43 6.29 18.32
N SER A 56 1.55 5.43 18.80
CA SER A 56 0.59 5.75 19.86
C SER A 56 1.31 5.99 21.19
N ASN A 57 1.03 7.14 21.83
CA ASN A 57 1.62 7.51 23.12
C ASN A 57 1.04 6.72 24.31
N THR A 58 -0.13 6.09 24.14
CA THR A 58 -0.79 5.30 25.18
C THR A 58 -0.49 3.81 25.04
N GLU A 59 -0.61 3.29 23.82
CA GLU A 59 -0.52 1.85 23.55
C GLU A 59 0.87 1.41 23.09
N GLY A 60 1.73 2.34 22.65
CA GLY A 60 3.00 1.99 22.00
C GLY A 60 2.83 1.31 20.63
N SER A 61 1.62 1.31 20.08
CA SER A 61 1.31 0.74 18.77
C SER A 61 1.87 1.58 17.62
N ILE A 62 2.23 0.93 16.51
CA ILE A 62 2.73 1.58 15.29
C ILE A 62 1.66 1.47 14.20
N ASP A 63 1.17 2.61 13.74
CA ASP A 63 0.22 2.73 12.64
C ASP A 63 0.95 2.74 11.29
N LEU A 64 0.87 1.63 10.54
CA LEU A 64 1.50 1.49 9.23
C LEU A 64 0.91 2.43 8.18
N GLY A 65 -0.32 2.92 8.39
CA GLY A 65 -0.92 3.95 7.55
C GLY A 65 -0.23 5.30 7.67
N LYS A 66 0.52 5.54 8.76
CA LYS A 66 1.26 6.78 9.04
C LYS A 66 2.78 6.59 9.04
N CYS A 67 3.27 5.36 9.21
CA CYS A 67 4.69 5.09 9.39
C CYS A 67 5.49 5.37 8.11
N VAL A 68 6.45 6.30 8.16
CA VAL A 68 7.34 6.59 7.02
C VAL A 68 8.54 5.62 6.91
N PHE A 69 8.54 4.53 7.70
CA PHE A 69 9.56 3.48 7.70
C PHE A 69 11.00 4.00 7.88
N CYS A 70 11.21 5.08 8.65
CA CYS A 70 12.53 5.69 8.86
C CYS A 70 13.46 4.87 9.78
N ARG A 71 12.91 4.00 10.63
CA ARG A 71 13.58 3.16 11.65
C ARG A 71 14.14 3.89 12.88
N GLU A 72 13.87 5.19 13.04
CA GLU A 72 14.36 5.94 14.21
C GLU A 72 13.94 5.30 15.54
N CYS A 73 12.72 4.76 15.63
CA CYS A 73 12.24 4.04 16.81
C CYS A 73 12.99 2.72 17.09
N GLU A 74 13.36 1.97 16.06
CA GLU A 74 14.18 0.75 16.20
C GLU A 74 15.61 1.10 16.61
N PHE A 75 16.20 2.17 16.05
CA PHE A 75 17.53 2.61 16.45
C PHE A 75 17.57 3.09 17.90
N ARG A 76 16.51 3.79 18.34
CA ARG A 76 16.39 4.30 19.70
C ARG A 76 16.19 3.19 20.74
N LEU A 77 15.38 2.18 20.42
CA LEU A 77 15.05 1.06 21.30
C LEU A 77 15.43 -0.28 20.66
N LYS A 78 16.73 -0.50 20.49
CA LYS A 78 17.26 -1.75 19.94
C LYS A 78 16.77 -2.95 20.76
N GLY A 79 16.20 -3.93 20.06
CA GLY A 79 15.66 -5.15 20.68
C GLY A 79 14.21 -5.03 21.16
N ARG A 80 13.65 -3.82 21.29
CA ARG A 80 12.22 -3.62 21.61
C ARG A 80 11.36 -3.46 20.36
N ILE A 81 11.83 -2.69 19.39
CA ILE A 81 11.17 -2.49 18.09
C ILE A 81 12.12 -3.01 17.02
N ARG A 82 11.61 -3.81 16.09
CA ARG A 82 12.39 -4.31 14.96
C ARG A 82 11.54 -4.35 13.69
N PHE A 83 12.02 -3.75 12.61
CA PHE A 83 11.39 -3.89 11.30
C PHE A 83 11.81 -5.21 10.65
N LEU A 84 10.84 -6.02 10.26
CA LEU A 84 11.06 -7.27 9.55
C LEU A 84 11.08 -7.05 8.04
N ASN A 85 11.55 -8.03 7.29
CA ASN A 85 11.52 -7.99 5.81
C ASN A 85 10.15 -8.38 5.23
N ASP A 86 9.09 -8.31 6.04
CA ASP A 86 7.75 -8.71 5.62
C ASP A 86 7.03 -7.55 4.90
N TYR A 87 7.03 -7.60 3.57
CA TYR A 87 6.37 -6.62 2.72
C TYR A 87 4.87 -6.87 2.55
N ARG A 88 4.30 -7.94 3.10
CA ARG A 88 2.87 -8.26 3.02
C ARG A 88 2.12 -7.56 4.14
N ILE A 89 2.01 -6.24 3.99
CA ILE A 89 1.43 -5.34 5.00
C ILE A 89 0.21 -4.59 4.49
N ALA A 90 -0.33 -4.98 3.34
CA ALA A 90 -1.59 -4.46 2.86
C ALA A 90 -2.77 -5.01 3.67
N ALA A 91 -3.79 -4.21 3.88
CA ALA A 91 -4.99 -4.56 4.63
C ALA A 91 -6.24 -3.97 3.99
N ASN A 92 -7.40 -4.59 4.18
CA ASN A 92 -8.69 -4.07 3.72
C ASN A 92 -9.49 -3.40 4.85
N ARG A 93 -8.94 -3.35 6.07
CA ARG A 93 -9.48 -2.56 7.19
C ARG A 93 -8.39 -1.66 7.75
N ARG A 94 -8.78 -0.47 8.17
CA ARG A 94 -7.85 0.54 8.67
C ARG A 94 -7.17 0.15 10.00
N ASP A 95 -7.87 -0.59 10.84
CA ASP A 95 -7.37 -1.03 12.15
C ASP A 95 -6.32 -2.13 12.04
N ASP A 96 -6.35 -2.92 10.96
CA ASP A 96 -5.39 -4.01 10.70
C ASP A 96 -4.01 -3.47 10.28
N LEU A 97 -3.91 -2.16 10.03
CA LEU A 97 -2.64 -1.46 9.86
C LEU A 97 -1.96 -1.07 11.18
N VAL A 98 -2.62 -1.28 12.33
CA VAL A 98 -2.08 -0.88 13.64
C VAL A 98 -1.41 -2.06 14.33
N ILE A 99 -0.08 -2.08 14.32
CA ILE A 99 0.73 -3.12 14.98
C ILE A 99 0.86 -2.79 16.46
N ARG A 100 0.38 -3.70 17.32
CA ARG A 100 0.39 -3.52 18.78
C ARG A 100 1.57 -4.24 19.45
N PRO A 101 1.99 -3.83 20.66
CA PRO A 101 2.94 -4.60 21.45
C PRO A 101 2.53 -6.06 21.61
N GLY A 102 3.47 -6.97 21.37
CA GLY A 102 3.22 -8.42 21.40
C GLY A 102 2.57 -9.00 20.14
N ASP A 103 2.24 -8.18 19.13
CA ASP A 103 1.67 -8.68 17.87
C ASP A 103 2.76 -9.24 16.93
N ASP A 104 2.85 -10.57 16.90
CA ASP A 104 3.76 -11.32 16.05
C ASP A 104 3.10 -11.82 14.75
N LYS A 105 1.81 -11.58 14.56
CA LYS A 105 1.05 -12.15 13.44
C LYS A 105 1.32 -11.36 12.15
N PRO A 106 1.35 -12.03 10.99
CA PRO A 106 1.36 -11.34 9.70
C PRO A 106 0.07 -10.55 9.50
N VAL A 107 0.19 -9.38 8.86
CA VAL A 107 -0.99 -8.65 8.39
C VAL A 107 -1.64 -9.48 7.28
N ARG A 108 -2.96 -9.65 7.34
CA ARG A 108 -3.76 -10.38 6.37
C ARG A 108 -5.03 -9.60 6.11
N LEU A 109 -5.57 -9.75 4.90
CA LEU A 109 -6.91 -9.23 4.61
C LEU A 109 -7.94 -9.98 5.45
N ASP A 110 -8.90 -9.24 5.97
CA ASP A 110 -10.10 -9.78 6.59
C ASP A 110 -11.05 -10.25 5.48
N GLU A 111 -11.08 -11.56 5.26
CA GLU A 111 -11.92 -12.22 4.24
C GLU A 111 -13.41 -11.87 4.36
N SER A 112 -13.89 -11.57 5.58
CA SER A 112 -15.29 -11.21 5.82
C SER A 112 -15.62 -9.78 5.40
N ALA A 113 -14.60 -8.90 5.33
CA ALA A 113 -14.73 -7.51 4.93
C ALA A 113 -14.52 -7.29 3.42
N VAL A 114 -14.07 -8.29 2.66
CA VAL A 114 -13.97 -8.18 1.20
C VAL A 114 -15.35 -8.17 0.57
N ARG A 115 -15.66 -7.14 -0.23
CA ARG A 115 -16.95 -7.07 -0.93
C ARG A 115 -17.10 -8.24 -1.91
N LYS A 116 -18.29 -8.85 -1.90
CA LYS A 116 -18.57 -10.10 -2.66
C LYS A 116 -18.52 -9.91 -4.18
N ASP A 117 -18.80 -8.71 -4.66
CA ASP A 117 -18.78 -8.35 -6.09
C ASP A 117 -17.35 -8.28 -6.64
N ILE A 118 -16.36 -7.86 -5.85
CA ILE A 118 -14.95 -7.74 -6.27
C ILE A 118 -14.44 -9.05 -6.86
N ARG A 119 -14.54 -10.16 -6.10
CA ARG A 119 -14.05 -11.47 -6.55
C ARG A 119 -14.91 -12.10 -7.63
N LYS A 120 -16.15 -11.65 -7.78
CA LYS A 120 -17.07 -12.12 -8.83
C LYS A 120 -16.75 -11.46 -10.17
N LEU A 121 -16.43 -10.16 -10.15
CA LEU A 121 -16.28 -9.35 -11.36
C LEU A 121 -14.82 -9.21 -11.79
N PHE A 122 -13.89 -9.04 -10.84
CA PHE A 122 -12.54 -8.57 -11.13
C PHE A 122 -11.42 -9.60 -10.94
N ARG A 123 -11.73 -10.81 -10.45
CA ARG A 123 -10.74 -11.84 -10.07
C ARG A 123 -9.64 -12.09 -11.11
N ASN A 124 -10.00 -12.10 -12.40
CA ASN A 124 -9.08 -12.42 -13.50
C ASN A 124 -8.83 -11.23 -14.44
N SER A 125 -9.47 -10.09 -14.20
CA SER A 125 -9.39 -8.90 -15.04
C SER A 125 -9.76 -7.69 -14.20
N LEU A 126 -8.75 -6.94 -13.76
CA LEU A 126 -8.91 -5.72 -13.00
C LEU A 126 -8.14 -4.60 -13.69
N LYS A 127 -8.87 -3.64 -14.27
CA LYS A 127 -8.29 -2.45 -14.89
C LYS A 127 -8.32 -1.31 -13.89
N LEU A 128 -7.18 -0.70 -13.61
CA LEU A 128 -7.04 0.33 -12.59
C LEU A 128 -6.68 1.67 -13.21
N ARG A 129 -7.27 2.75 -12.69
CA ARG A 129 -6.82 4.11 -13.01
C ARG A 129 -6.07 4.69 -11.81
N GLN A 130 -4.76 4.90 -11.98
CA GLN A 130 -3.96 5.60 -10.98
C GLN A 130 -4.22 7.12 -11.07
N VAL A 131 -4.41 7.75 -9.92
CA VAL A 131 -4.57 9.20 -9.76
C VAL A 131 -3.52 9.70 -8.77
N SER A 132 -2.58 10.53 -9.25
CA SER A 132 -1.65 11.23 -8.39
C SER A 132 -2.33 12.46 -7.82
N ALA A 133 -2.80 12.37 -6.58
CA ALA A 133 -3.52 13.45 -5.92
C ALA A 133 -2.55 14.37 -5.15
N GLY A 134 -1.51 14.85 -5.85
CA GLY A 134 -0.49 15.75 -5.30
C GLY A 134 0.68 15.04 -4.59
N GLY A 135 1.09 13.88 -5.07
CA GLY A 135 2.28 13.16 -4.58
C GLY A 135 3.60 13.68 -5.16
N ASP A 136 4.71 13.10 -4.70
CA ASP A 136 6.09 13.42 -5.10
C ASP A 136 6.62 12.51 -6.23
N ASN A 137 5.73 11.75 -6.88
CA ASN A 137 6.00 10.71 -7.88
C ASN A 137 6.64 9.41 -7.36
N SER A 138 6.94 9.29 -6.05
CA SER A 138 7.57 8.07 -5.51
C SER A 138 6.63 6.87 -5.56
N GLY A 139 5.37 7.02 -5.14
CA GLY A 139 4.35 5.97 -5.22
C GLY A 139 4.02 5.59 -6.66
N GLU A 140 3.95 6.57 -7.55
CA GLU A 140 3.72 6.38 -8.98
C GLU A 140 4.84 5.58 -9.64
N MET A 141 6.09 5.84 -9.27
CA MET A 141 7.25 5.10 -9.76
C MET A 141 7.19 3.63 -9.36
N GLU A 142 6.81 3.32 -8.12
CA GLU A 142 6.67 1.92 -7.66
C GLU A 142 5.47 1.22 -8.29
N LEU A 143 4.34 1.92 -8.47
CA LEU A 143 3.19 1.40 -9.20
C LEU A 143 3.53 1.13 -10.66
N ASN A 144 4.30 2.00 -11.33
CA ASN A 144 4.81 1.74 -12.67
C ASN A 144 5.73 0.52 -12.71
N ALA A 145 6.63 0.40 -11.71
CA ALA A 145 7.51 -0.75 -11.59
C ALA A 145 6.73 -2.07 -11.46
N SER A 146 5.58 -2.09 -10.78
CA SER A 146 4.74 -3.31 -10.68
C SER A 146 4.33 -3.91 -12.03
N GLY A 147 4.23 -3.08 -13.09
CA GLY A 147 3.92 -3.51 -14.45
C GLY A 147 5.14 -3.83 -15.33
N ASN A 148 6.36 -3.66 -14.84
CA ASN A 148 7.57 -3.92 -15.62
C ASN A 148 7.83 -5.43 -15.82
N VAL A 149 8.83 -5.76 -16.63
CA VAL A 149 9.19 -7.15 -16.97
C VAL A 149 9.64 -8.03 -15.79
N ASN A 150 10.00 -7.43 -14.65
CA ASN A 150 10.39 -8.19 -13.45
C ASN A 150 9.16 -8.73 -12.73
N PHE A 151 8.16 -7.87 -12.52
CA PHE A 151 6.96 -8.18 -11.75
C PHE A 151 5.80 -8.67 -12.62
N ASP A 152 5.64 -8.12 -13.83
CA ASP A 152 4.67 -8.55 -14.85
C ASP A 152 3.25 -8.71 -14.27
N LEU A 153 2.77 -7.69 -13.54
CA LEU A 153 1.46 -7.73 -12.89
C LEU A 153 0.31 -7.96 -13.89
N GLY A 154 0.48 -7.57 -15.16
CA GLY A 154 -0.46 -7.85 -16.25
C GLY A 154 -0.74 -9.34 -16.46
N ARG A 155 0.22 -10.22 -16.17
CA ARG A 155 0.03 -11.68 -16.22
C ARG A 155 -1.08 -12.19 -15.29
N TYR A 156 -1.37 -11.43 -14.23
CA TYR A 156 -2.43 -11.72 -13.26
C TYR A 156 -3.75 -11.01 -13.58
N GLY A 157 -3.88 -10.44 -14.79
CA GLY A 157 -5.08 -9.74 -15.24
C GLY A 157 -5.21 -8.33 -14.68
N VAL A 158 -4.21 -7.81 -13.98
CA VAL A 158 -4.23 -6.48 -13.36
C VAL A 158 -3.41 -5.51 -14.21
N GLU A 159 -4.03 -4.44 -14.69
CA GLU A 159 -3.38 -3.45 -15.57
C GLU A 159 -3.81 -2.02 -15.26
N PHE A 160 -2.92 -1.06 -15.49
CA PHE A 160 -3.26 0.35 -15.43
C PHE A 160 -3.74 0.88 -16.77
N VAL A 161 -4.90 1.54 -16.78
CA VAL A 161 -5.51 2.14 -17.98
C VAL A 161 -5.44 3.66 -17.94
N ALA A 162 -5.44 4.28 -19.13
CA ALA A 162 -5.35 5.73 -19.27
C ALA A 162 -6.67 6.44 -18.94
N SER A 163 -7.80 5.85 -19.36
CA SER A 163 -9.12 6.45 -19.19
C SER A 163 -9.83 5.86 -17.96
N PRO A 164 -10.38 6.68 -17.04
CA PRO A 164 -11.21 6.17 -15.95
C PRO A 164 -12.46 5.44 -16.46
N ARG A 165 -12.95 5.76 -17.66
CA ARG A 165 -14.10 5.07 -18.28
C ARG A 165 -13.81 3.63 -18.69
N HIS A 166 -12.53 3.23 -18.75
CA HIS A 166 -12.11 1.86 -19.02
C HIS A 166 -11.62 1.15 -17.74
N ALA A 167 -11.67 1.81 -16.59
CA ALA A 167 -11.20 1.26 -15.33
C ALA A 167 -12.34 0.57 -14.59
N ASP A 168 -11.97 -0.42 -13.79
CA ASP A 168 -12.78 -1.12 -12.80
C ASP A 168 -12.55 -0.55 -11.38
N GLY A 169 -11.67 0.44 -11.25
CA GLY A 169 -11.36 1.06 -9.97
C GLY A 169 -10.25 2.12 -10.05
N ILE A 170 -10.06 2.82 -8.95
CA ILE A 170 -9.04 3.86 -8.81
C ILE A 170 -7.97 3.46 -7.79
N VAL A 171 -6.73 3.82 -8.10
CA VAL A 171 -5.59 3.74 -7.19
C VAL A 171 -5.14 5.16 -6.87
N ILE A 172 -5.21 5.53 -5.61
CA ILE A 172 -4.91 6.89 -5.15
C ILE A 172 -3.54 6.89 -4.49
N THR A 173 -2.71 7.83 -4.93
CA THR A 173 -1.40 8.16 -4.33
C THR A 173 -1.34 9.64 -4.00
N GLY A 174 -0.50 10.00 -3.03
CA GLY A 174 -0.37 11.38 -2.55
C GLY A 174 -1.44 11.77 -1.52
N PRO A 175 -1.27 12.93 -0.86
CA PRO A 175 -2.05 13.32 0.32
C PRO A 175 -3.45 13.88 0.01
N VAL A 176 -3.79 14.02 -1.28
CA VAL A 176 -4.97 14.72 -1.80
C VAL A 176 -4.90 16.21 -1.50
N THR A 177 -4.14 16.94 -2.32
CA THR A 177 -4.09 18.41 -2.22
C THR A 177 -5.45 19.03 -2.54
N GLU A 178 -5.75 20.20 -1.98
CA GLU A 178 -7.00 20.94 -2.25
C GLU A 178 -7.23 21.09 -3.77
N ASN A 179 -6.19 21.47 -4.51
CA ASN A 179 -6.27 21.66 -5.96
C ASN A 179 -6.53 20.36 -6.75
N MET A 180 -6.22 19.19 -6.17
CA MET A 180 -6.46 17.88 -6.81
C MET A 180 -7.75 17.20 -6.34
N ALA A 181 -8.43 17.73 -5.31
CA ALA A 181 -9.61 17.11 -4.73
C ALA A 181 -10.77 16.96 -5.72
N GLU A 182 -11.06 18.02 -6.47
CA GLU A 182 -12.10 18.01 -7.50
C GLU A 182 -11.74 17.04 -8.64
N ALA A 183 -10.50 17.08 -9.13
CA ALA A 183 -10.04 16.19 -10.20
C ALA A 183 -10.09 14.71 -9.80
N LEU A 184 -9.74 14.38 -8.54
CA LEU A 184 -9.86 13.03 -7.99
C LEU A 184 -11.33 12.58 -7.97
N LYS A 185 -12.23 13.43 -7.48
CA LYS A 185 -13.67 13.15 -7.44
C LYS A 185 -14.24 12.92 -8.85
N LEU A 186 -13.95 13.80 -9.80
CA LEU A 186 -14.40 13.65 -11.19
C LEU A 186 -13.84 12.38 -11.85
N CYS A 187 -12.60 12.00 -11.53
CA CYS A 187 -12.02 10.75 -12.00
C CYS A 187 -12.82 9.55 -11.49
N TYR A 188 -13.11 9.51 -10.18
CA TYR A 188 -13.91 8.44 -9.56
C TYR A 188 -15.33 8.37 -10.15
N GLU A 189 -16.01 9.50 -10.31
CA GLU A 189 -17.35 9.58 -10.89
C GLU A 189 -17.40 9.10 -12.36
N ALA A 190 -16.28 9.15 -13.08
CA ALA A 190 -16.16 8.66 -14.44
C ALA A 190 -15.89 7.14 -14.53
N VAL A 191 -15.62 6.46 -13.41
CA VAL A 191 -15.42 5.00 -13.35
C VAL A 191 -16.78 4.29 -13.27
N PRO A 192 -17.07 3.31 -14.15
CA PRO A 192 -18.28 2.50 -14.08
C PRO A 192 -18.44 1.78 -12.73
N GLN A 193 -19.67 1.71 -12.22
CA GLN A 193 -19.98 0.96 -11.00
C GLN A 193 -20.37 -0.51 -11.32
N PRO A 194 -20.02 -1.47 -10.46
CA PRO A 194 -19.25 -1.32 -9.21
C PRO A 194 -17.77 -1.03 -9.48
N SER A 195 -17.13 -0.21 -8.64
CA SER A 195 -15.69 0.09 -8.74
C SER A 195 -14.93 -0.19 -7.44
N VAL A 196 -13.61 -0.40 -7.52
CA VAL A 196 -12.72 -0.53 -6.34
C VAL A 196 -11.94 0.74 -6.03
N ILE A 197 -11.68 1.01 -4.75
CA ILE A 197 -10.84 2.12 -4.28
C ILE A 197 -9.64 1.55 -3.53
N ILE A 198 -8.43 1.87 -3.99
CA ILE A 198 -7.18 1.42 -3.39
C ILE A 198 -6.34 2.63 -2.99
N LEU A 199 -5.92 2.71 -1.73
CA LEU A 199 -4.98 3.74 -1.26
C LEU A 199 -3.58 3.18 -1.20
N VAL A 200 -2.63 3.84 -1.86
CA VAL A 200 -1.23 3.41 -1.92
C VAL A 200 -0.32 4.48 -1.33
N GLY A 201 0.43 4.07 -0.32
CA GLY A 201 1.37 4.91 0.42
C GLY A 201 0.74 5.63 1.61
N THR A 202 1.58 6.02 2.56
CA THR A 202 1.16 6.73 3.78
C THR A 202 0.44 8.05 3.49
N ASP A 203 0.83 8.73 2.41
CA ASP A 203 0.21 9.99 2.01
C ASP A 203 -1.27 9.78 1.66
N ALA A 204 -1.59 8.78 0.85
CA ALA A 204 -2.98 8.46 0.51
C ALA A 204 -3.76 7.99 1.75
N ILE A 205 -3.16 7.12 2.56
CA ILE A 205 -3.84 6.49 3.70
C ILE A 205 -4.15 7.47 4.84
N SER A 206 -3.23 8.36 5.18
CA SER A 206 -3.36 9.24 6.36
C SER A 206 -3.06 10.72 6.13
N GLY A 207 -2.66 11.10 4.92
CA GLY A 207 -2.12 12.42 4.60
C GLY A 207 -0.61 12.49 4.80
N GLY A 208 0.00 11.40 5.27
CA GLY A 208 1.44 11.28 5.52
C GLY A 208 1.97 12.43 6.36
N MET A 209 3.10 13.00 5.92
CA MET A 209 3.72 14.17 6.58
C MET A 209 2.89 15.45 6.48
N PHE A 210 1.87 15.47 5.61
CA PHE A 210 1.02 16.63 5.34
C PHE A 210 -0.34 16.56 6.05
N SER A 211 -0.57 15.59 6.94
CA SER A 211 -1.89 15.33 7.54
C SER A 211 -2.51 16.54 8.26
N ASN A 212 -1.68 17.45 8.77
CA ASN A 212 -2.10 18.67 9.49
C ASN A 212 -2.05 19.93 8.61
N SER A 213 -1.74 19.78 7.31
CA SER A 213 -1.66 20.90 6.40
C SER A 213 -3.06 21.38 6.01
N PRO A 214 -3.33 22.71 6.00
CA PRO A 214 -4.58 23.24 5.47
C PRO A 214 -4.67 23.13 3.94
N ALA A 215 -3.60 22.72 3.25
CA ALA A 215 -3.55 22.60 1.79
C ALA A 215 -3.96 21.20 1.28
N ILE A 216 -4.39 20.29 2.16
CA ILE A 216 -4.92 18.97 1.79
C ILE A 216 -6.43 18.91 2.04
N ASN A 217 -7.13 18.16 1.20
CA ASN A 217 -8.57 17.95 1.28
C ASN A 217 -8.88 16.46 1.28
N ARG A 218 -9.11 15.92 2.48
CA ARG A 218 -9.36 14.49 2.66
C ARG A 218 -10.83 14.09 2.55
N THR A 219 -11.73 15.03 2.25
CA THR A 219 -13.19 14.80 2.19
C THR A 219 -13.54 13.61 1.31
N PHE A 220 -12.88 13.42 0.17
CA PHE A 220 -13.11 12.26 -0.69
C PHE A 220 -12.81 10.94 0.03
N ILE A 221 -11.65 10.84 0.67
CA ILE A 221 -11.20 9.65 1.41
C ILE A 221 -12.11 9.37 2.61
N ASP A 222 -12.53 10.42 3.31
CA ASP A 222 -13.35 10.29 4.52
C ASP A 222 -14.80 9.90 4.20
N THR A 223 -15.27 10.18 2.98
CA THR A 223 -16.64 9.86 2.53
C THR A 223 -16.74 8.59 1.70
N HIS A 224 -15.63 8.06 1.20
CA HIS A 224 -15.61 6.85 0.37
C HIS A 224 -14.75 5.78 1.03
N ALA A 225 -15.36 4.65 1.38
CA ALA A 225 -14.66 3.53 2.00
C ALA A 225 -13.66 2.87 1.02
N PRO A 226 -12.34 2.87 1.31
CA PRO A 226 -11.37 2.12 0.53
C PRO A 226 -11.54 0.60 0.70
N ASP A 227 -11.29 -0.15 -0.38
CA ASP A 227 -11.28 -1.61 -0.38
C ASP A 227 -9.92 -2.19 0.02
N LEU A 228 -8.85 -1.43 -0.18
CA LEU A 228 -7.49 -1.85 0.11
C LEU A 228 -6.61 -0.66 0.49
N TYR A 229 -5.86 -0.83 1.57
CA TYR A 229 -4.83 0.05 2.04
C TYR A 229 -3.47 -0.63 1.85
N VAL A 230 -2.57 0.04 1.13
CA VAL A 230 -1.23 -0.47 0.81
C VAL A 230 -0.20 0.47 1.43
N PRO A 231 0.24 0.23 2.68
CA PRO A 231 1.15 1.13 3.38
C PRO A 231 2.56 1.09 2.79
N GLY A 232 3.27 2.21 2.96
CA GLY A 232 4.66 2.39 2.52
C GLY A 232 4.98 3.85 2.22
N ASN A 233 6.28 4.18 2.18
CA ASN A 233 6.73 5.53 1.85
C ASN A 233 8.03 5.49 1.02
N PRO A 234 7.97 5.10 -0.28
CA PRO A 234 6.78 4.63 -1.00
C PRO A 234 6.45 3.14 -0.73
N ALA A 235 5.27 2.70 -1.16
CA ALA A 235 4.89 1.28 -1.08
C ALA A 235 5.66 0.46 -2.11
N HIS A 236 6.32 -0.61 -1.65
CA HIS A 236 7.09 -1.49 -2.52
C HIS A 236 6.17 -2.21 -3.52
N PRO A 237 6.61 -2.52 -4.76
CA PRO A 237 5.75 -3.13 -5.78
C PRO A 237 5.18 -4.47 -5.31
N LEU A 238 5.98 -5.27 -4.60
CA LEU A 238 5.51 -6.53 -4.02
C LEU A 238 4.42 -6.34 -2.95
N THR A 239 4.42 -5.23 -2.19
CA THR A 239 3.36 -4.92 -1.23
C THR A 239 2.04 -4.65 -1.95
N PHE A 240 2.07 -3.82 -3.00
CA PHE A 240 0.90 -3.56 -3.84
C PHE A 240 0.39 -4.83 -4.54
N ILE A 241 1.28 -5.56 -5.22
CA ILE A 241 0.95 -6.79 -5.95
C ILE A 241 0.28 -7.81 -5.03
N ASN A 242 0.88 -8.09 -3.86
CA ASN A 242 0.32 -9.09 -2.95
C ASN A 242 -1.01 -8.61 -2.36
N GLY A 243 -1.15 -7.33 -2.02
CA GLY A 243 -2.43 -6.77 -1.55
C GLY A 243 -3.55 -6.92 -2.58
N VAL A 244 -3.28 -6.61 -3.85
CA VAL A 244 -4.27 -6.77 -4.92
C VAL A 244 -4.58 -8.25 -5.18
N MET A 245 -3.57 -9.11 -5.21
CA MET A 245 -3.77 -10.55 -5.41
C MET A 245 -4.61 -11.17 -4.29
N ASP A 246 -4.38 -10.78 -3.04
CA ASP A 246 -5.16 -11.25 -1.88
C ASP A 246 -6.61 -10.72 -1.92
N LEU A 247 -6.80 -9.48 -2.38
CA LEU A 247 -8.13 -8.89 -2.58
C LEU A 247 -8.95 -9.69 -3.62
N LEU A 248 -8.31 -10.08 -4.72
CA LEU A 248 -8.94 -10.83 -5.82
C LEU A 248 -9.21 -12.30 -5.51
N GLY A 249 -8.44 -12.91 -4.60
CA GLY A 249 -8.61 -14.31 -4.14
C GLY A 249 -8.01 -15.34 -5.10
#